data_AF-A0A2N3FM43-F1
#
_entry.id   AF-A0A2N3FM43-F1
#
_cell.length_a   1.000
_cell.length_b   1.000
_cell.length_c   1.000
_cell.angle_alpha   90.00
_cell.angle_beta   90.00
_cell.angle_gamma   90.00
#
_symmetry.space_group_name_H-M   'P 1'
#
loop_
_entity.id
_entity.type
_entity.pdbx_description
1 polymer ?
#
loop_
_entity_poly.entity_id
_entity_poly.type
_entity_poly.pdbx_seq_one_letter_code
_entity_poly.pdbx_strand_id
1 'polypeptide(L)'
;MRRMLAAVVLTILMSGCASTGGPMSTPSTPASPSPSASAPGDVPEARWAAILADLAARGVATDDVQLVSARQVTWNDGSLGCPQPGQSYTQAVVDGMQVVVSAAGKQYDYRFGASDHPRLCVRAAGVRGIRVR
;
A
#
# COMPACT_ATOMS: atom_id res chain seq x y z
N MET A 1 -43.38 -35.15 11.07
CA MET A 1 -44.09 -35.41 12.34
C MET A 1 -44.05 -34.15 13.19
N ARG A 2 -45.23 -33.74 13.68
CA ARG A 2 -45.57 -32.42 14.24
C ARG A 2 -45.41 -32.41 15.76
N ARG A 3 -44.90 -31.32 16.35
CA ARG A 3 -45.16 -30.85 17.72
C ARG A 3 -45.10 -29.30 17.69
N MET A 4 -46.17 -28.59 17.30
CA MET A 4 -47.22 -28.02 18.17
C MET A 4 -46.65 -27.48 19.50
N LEU A 5 -46.36 -26.18 19.58
CA LEU A 5 -47.21 -25.07 20.05
C LEU A 5 -47.12 -24.87 21.58
N ALA A 6 -46.46 -23.79 21.98
CA ALA A 6 -46.78 -23.06 23.21
C ALA A 6 -46.64 -21.56 22.90
N ALA A 7 -47.79 -20.90 22.80
CA ALA A 7 -47.91 -19.45 22.70
C ALA A 7 -47.70 -18.85 24.10
N VAL A 8 -46.84 -17.84 24.20
CA VAL A 8 -46.86 -16.91 25.33
C VAL A 8 -46.97 -15.51 24.73
N VAL A 9 -48.12 -14.90 25.02
CA VAL A 9 -48.49 -13.54 24.68
C VAL A 9 -47.96 -12.60 25.77
N LEU A 10 -47.58 -11.39 25.37
CA LEU A 10 -47.88 -10.11 26.04
C LEU A 10 -46.67 -9.17 26.23
N THR A 11 -46.54 -8.26 25.24
CA THR A 11 -46.13 -6.85 25.29
C THR A 11 -45.28 -6.33 26.46
N ILE A 12 -44.10 -5.77 26.13
CA ILE A 12 -43.44 -4.73 26.93
C ILE A 12 -43.07 -3.54 26.01
N LEU A 13 -43.29 -2.36 26.57
CA LEU A 13 -43.41 -1.04 25.98
C LEU A 13 -42.10 -0.44 25.41
N MET A 14 -42.29 0.49 24.47
CA MET A 14 -41.34 1.53 24.04
C MET A 14 -40.64 2.25 25.20
N SER A 15 -39.31 2.38 25.11
CA SER A 15 -38.56 3.50 25.70
C SER A 15 -37.31 3.81 24.88
N GLY A 16 -37.33 4.97 24.20
CA GLY A 16 -36.11 5.74 23.85
C GLY A 16 -35.47 6.27 25.14
N CYS A 17 -34.36 6.99 25.19
CA CYS A 17 -33.49 7.76 24.30
C CYS A 17 -32.08 7.61 24.97
N ALA A 18 -30.91 7.77 24.36
CA ALA A 18 -30.42 8.99 23.75
C ALA A 18 -29.02 8.73 23.18
N SER A 19 -28.80 9.16 21.95
CA SER A 19 -27.46 9.37 21.41
C SER A 19 -26.80 10.51 22.19
N THR A 20 -25.97 10.17 23.17
CA THR A 20 -25.04 11.13 23.79
C THR A 20 -23.93 11.40 22.78
N GLY A 21 -24.11 12.45 21.99
CA GLY A 21 -23.03 13.11 21.26
C GLY A 21 -22.10 13.77 22.26
N GLY A 22 -20.97 13.15 22.54
CA GLY A 22 -19.87 13.77 23.27
C GLY A 22 -19.20 14.85 22.42
N PRO A 23 -18.71 15.94 23.02
CA PRO A 23 -17.95 16.95 22.32
C PRO A 23 -16.70 16.31 21.72
N MET A 24 -16.53 16.56 20.42
CA MET A 24 -15.37 16.22 19.61
C MET A 24 -14.11 16.72 20.32
N SER A 25 -13.44 15.84 21.04
CA SER A 25 -12.03 16.05 21.35
C SER A 25 -11.32 15.92 20.01
N THR A 26 -10.82 17.03 19.48
CA THR A 26 -9.84 17.06 18.41
C THR A 26 -8.49 16.67 19.01
N PRO A 27 -8.04 15.40 18.90
CA PRO A 27 -6.63 15.14 19.08
C PRO A 27 -5.89 15.86 17.96
N SER A 28 -4.89 16.63 18.37
CA SER A 28 -3.98 17.40 17.56
C SER A 28 -3.56 16.63 16.32
N THR A 29 -3.75 17.26 15.15
CA THR A 29 -3.10 16.88 13.89
C THR A 29 -1.66 16.54 14.18
N PRO A 30 -1.22 15.27 14.04
CA PRO A 30 0.19 14.97 14.01
C PRO A 30 0.78 15.81 12.88
N ALA A 31 1.82 16.58 13.17
CA ALA A 31 2.58 17.26 12.14
C ALA A 31 2.97 16.19 11.11
N SER A 32 2.31 16.23 9.96
CA SER A 32 2.63 15.36 8.84
C SER A 32 4.10 15.63 8.54
N PRO A 33 5.01 14.64 8.63
CA PRO A 33 6.37 14.86 8.20
C PRO A 33 6.28 15.24 6.73
N SER A 34 6.53 16.51 6.45
CA SER A 34 6.74 16.99 5.08
C SER A 34 7.76 16.06 4.45
N PRO A 35 7.49 15.42 3.30
CA PRO A 35 8.50 14.61 2.64
C PRO A 35 9.60 15.57 2.19
N SER A 36 10.60 15.77 3.05
CA SER A 36 11.94 16.13 2.60
C SER A 36 12.28 15.08 1.56
N ALA A 37 12.64 15.53 0.36
CA ALA A 37 13.18 14.65 -0.66
C ALA A 37 14.36 13.90 -0.03
N SER A 38 14.13 12.64 0.36
CA SER A 38 15.15 11.75 0.88
C SER A 38 16.26 11.72 -0.16
N ALA A 39 17.47 12.11 0.23
CA ALA A 39 18.60 12.10 -0.66
C ALA A 39 18.99 10.63 -0.97
N PRO A 40 19.75 10.34 -2.03
CA PRO A 40 20.23 8.99 -2.35
C PRO A 40 20.88 8.24 -1.17
N GLY A 41 21.41 8.97 -0.17
CA GLY A 41 21.96 8.41 1.06
C GLY A 41 20.96 7.69 1.97
N ASP A 42 19.66 7.81 1.73
CA ASP A 42 18.60 7.10 2.48
C ASP A 42 18.32 5.68 1.95
N VAL A 43 18.91 5.29 0.81
CA VAL A 43 18.78 3.96 0.23
C VAL A 43 20.08 3.17 0.45
N PRO A 44 20.05 1.96 1.04
CA PRO A 44 21.23 1.12 1.16
C PRO A 44 21.89 0.86 -0.19
N GLU A 45 23.22 0.92 -0.25
CA GLU A 45 24.00 0.79 -1.50
C GLU A 45 23.63 -0.46 -2.30
N ALA A 46 23.46 -1.61 -1.62
CA ALA A 46 23.06 -2.86 -2.26
C ALA A 46 21.70 -2.76 -2.99
N ARG A 47 20.74 -2.03 -2.42
CA ARG A 47 19.41 -1.81 -3.02
C ARG A 47 19.48 -0.81 -4.16
N TRP A 48 20.30 0.23 -4.03
CA TRP A 48 20.54 1.19 -5.10
C TRP A 48 21.17 0.51 -6.32
N ALA A 49 22.23 -0.27 -6.10
CA ALA A 49 22.87 -1.07 -7.15
C ALA A 49 21.88 -2.05 -7.82
N ALA A 50 21.01 -2.69 -7.05
CA ALA A 50 20.00 -3.59 -7.59
C ALA A 50 18.94 -2.86 -8.45
N ILE A 51 18.58 -1.62 -8.10
CA ILE A 51 17.70 -0.77 -8.93
C ILE A 51 18.37 -0.46 -10.27
N LEU A 52 19.63 -0.02 -10.25
CA LEU A 52 20.37 0.29 -11.47
C LEU A 52 20.52 -0.95 -12.36
N ALA A 53 20.80 -2.11 -11.76
CA ALA A 53 20.89 -3.38 -12.49
C ALA A 53 19.55 -3.76 -13.16
N ASP A 54 18.41 -3.63 -12.46
CA ASP A 54 17.09 -3.89 -13.05
C ASP A 54 16.75 -2.88 -14.17
N LEU A 55 17.07 -1.59 -14.00
CA LEU A 55 16.89 -0.57 -15.04
C LEU A 55 17.72 -0.87 -16.29
N ALA A 56 19.00 -1.20 -16.12
CA ALA A 56 19.90 -1.55 -17.21
C ALA A 56 19.43 -2.80 -17.95
N ALA A 57 18.97 -3.84 -17.23
CA ALA A 57 18.41 -5.05 -17.82
C ALA A 57 17.14 -4.79 -18.66
N ARG A 58 16.43 -3.68 -18.38
CA ARG A 58 15.27 -3.21 -19.16
C ARG A 58 15.64 -2.27 -20.30
N GLY A 59 16.92 -1.97 -20.50
CA GLY A 59 17.41 -1.04 -21.51
C GLY A 59 17.17 0.43 -21.17
N VAL A 60 16.97 0.76 -19.89
CA VAL A 60 16.88 2.15 -19.42
C VAL A 60 18.29 2.64 -19.09
N ALA A 61 18.65 3.82 -19.60
CA ALA A 61 19.94 4.44 -19.28
C ALA A 61 20.06 4.71 -17.78
N THR A 62 21.22 4.39 -17.21
CA THR A 62 21.49 4.49 -15.76
C THR A 62 22.43 5.63 -15.39
N ASP A 63 22.90 6.39 -16.38
CA ASP A 63 23.85 7.49 -16.21
C ASP A 63 23.26 8.69 -15.46
N ASP A 64 21.92 8.84 -15.50
CA ASP A 64 21.18 9.92 -14.86
C ASP A 64 19.89 9.41 -14.20
N VAL A 65 20.05 8.56 -13.18
CA VAL A 65 18.95 8.10 -12.33
C VAL A 65 18.84 9.00 -11.11
N GLN A 66 17.67 9.61 -10.93
CA GLN A 66 17.40 10.53 -9.83
C GLN A 66 16.50 9.85 -8.79
N LEU A 67 16.86 9.95 -7.51
CA LEU A 67 15.98 9.50 -6.44
C LEU A 67 14.82 10.49 -6.28
N VAL A 68 13.58 10.00 -6.35
CA VAL A 68 12.37 10.80 -6.13
C VAL A 68 11.87 10.65 -4.69
N SER A 69 11.88 9.43 -4.15
CA SER A 69 11.56 9.19 -2.74
C SER A 69 12.12 7.86 -2.26
N ALA A 70 12.49 7.79 -0.98
CA ALA A 70 12.85 6.55 -0.30
C ALA A 70 12.20 6.54 1.09
N ARG A 71 11.49 5.46 1.42
CA ARG A 71 10.86 5.30 2.74
C ARG A 71 10.82 3.85 3.18
N GLN A 72 11.03 3.63 4.48
CA GLN A 72 10.75 2.33 5.09
C GLN A 72 9.24 2.12 5.15
N VAL A 73 8.79 0.90 4.87
CA VAL A 73 7.38 0.52 4.87
C VAL A 73 7.23 -0.87 5.44
N THR A 74 6.26 -1.07 6.31
CA THR A 74 5.82 -2.39 6.75
C THR A 74 4.65 -2.83 5.86
N TRP A 75 4.87 -3.86 5.05
CA TRP A 75 3.90 -4.42 4.13
C TRP A 75 2.98 -5.40 4.86
N ASN A 76 1.71 -5.44 4.48
CA ASN A 76 0.71 -6.34 5.07
C ASN A 76 0.87 -7.81 4.64
N ASP A 77 1.48 -8.04 3.49
CA ASP A 77 1.63 -9.35 2.87
C ASP A 77 2.85 -9.40 1.92
N GLY A 78 3.10 -10.59 1.36
CA GLY A 78 4.19 -10.82 0.41
C GLY A 78 4.03 -10.16 -0.96
N SER A 79 2.93 -9.43 -1.21
CA SER A 79 2.77 -8.63 -2.44
C SER A 79 3.55 -7.33 -2.39
N LEU A 80 4.06 -6.94 -1.21
CA LEU A 80 4.78 -5.68 -0.99
C LEU A 80 3.94 -4.44 -1.41
N GLY A 81 2.62 -4.55 -1.23
CA GLY A 81 1.66 -3.51 -1.61
C GLY A 81 1.47 -3.35 -3.12
N CYS A 82 1.92 -4.32 -3.93
CA CYS A 82 1.77 -4.32 -5.38
C CYS A 82 1.31 -5.69 -5.91
N PRO A 83 0.07 -6.11 -5.60
CA PRO A 83 -0.44 -7.40 -6.04
C PRO A 83 -0.67 -7.43 -7.55
N GLN A 84 -0.34 -8.56 -8.17
CA GLN A 84 -0.59 -8.84 -9.58
C GLN A 84 -1.76 -9.81 -9.73
N PRO A 85 -2.62 -9.66 -10.75
CA PRO A 85 -3.73 -10.56 -11.00
C PRO A 85 -3.29 -12.03 -11.13
N GLY A 86 -4.05 -12.94 -10.53
CA GLY A 86 -3.81 -14.39 -10.62
C GLY A 86 -2.70 -14.92 -9.71
N GLN A 87 -2.03 -14.07 -8.95
CA GLN A 87 -0.99 -14.49 -8.00
C GLN A 87 -1.56 -14.67 -6.59
N SER A 88 -1.02 -15.64 -5.86
CA SER A 88 -1.25 -15.82 -4.43
C SER A 88 -0.05 -15.34 -3.63
N TYR A 89 -0.30 -14.58 -2.57
CA TYR A 89 0.72 -13.98 -1.72
C TYR A 89 0.62 -14.48 -0.28
N THR A 90 1.76 -14.59 0.38
CA THR A 90 1.85 -14.98 1.80
C THR A 90 1.23 -13.91 2.69
N GLN A 91 0.46 -14.30 3.71
CA GLN A 91 -0.15 -13.39 4.67
C GLN A 91 0.81 -12.98 5.81
N ALA A 92 2.08 -12.77 5.47
CA ALA A 92 3.12 -12.39 6.41
C ALA A 92 3.36 -10.89 6.35
N VAL A 93 3.41 -10.24 7.51
CA VAL A 93 3.84 -8.84 7.62
C VAL A 93 5.34 -8.76 7.32
N VAL A 94 5.75 -7.87 6.43
CA VAL A 94 7.14 -7.76 5.96
C VAL A 94 7.64 -6.34 6.12
N ASP A 95 8.70 -6.15 6.91
CA ASP A 95 9.43 -4.89 6.90
C ASP A 95 10.25 -4.75 5.63
N GLY A 96 10.18 -3.57 5.03
CA GLY A 96 10.75 -3.33 3.73
C GLY A 96 10.92 -1.85 3.41
N MET A 97 11.04 -1.54 2.13
CA MET A 97 11.28 -0.19 1.66
C MET A 97 10.58 0.05 0.33
N GLN A 98 10.08 1.26 0.15
CA GLN A 98 9.67 1.77 -1.14
C GLN A 98 10.67 2.81 -1.62
N VAL A 99 11.16 2.63 -2.83
CA VAL A 99 12.08 3.54 -3.50
C VAL A 99 11.47 3.92 -4.85
N VAL A 100 11.22 5.21 -5.05
CA VAL A 100 10.77 5.75 -6.34
C VAL A 100 11.93 6.48 -6.97
N VAL A 101 12.30 6.09 -8.19
CA VAL A 101 13.36 6.75 -8.97
C VAL A 101 12.80 7.31 -10.26
N SER A 102 13.44 8.34 -10.81
CA SER A 102 13.18 8.88 -12.13
C SER A 102 14.37 8.58 -13.03
N ALA A 103 14.11 7.98 -14.19
CA ALA A 103 15.11 7.69 -15.20
C ALA A 103 14.49 7.87 -16.59
N ALA A 104 15.22 8.50 -17.52
CA ALA A 104 14.75 8.77 -18.89
C ALA A 104 13.33 9.40 -18.95
N GLY A 105 13.03 10.32 -18.02
CA GLY A 105 11.73 11.01 -17.94
C GLY A 105 10.56 10.16 -17.43
N LYS A 106 10.82 8.95 -16.90
CA LYS A 106 9.81 8.06 -16.33
C LYS A 106 10.11 7.75 -14.87
N GLN A 107 9.06 7.60 -14.06
CA GLN A 107 9.19 7.15 -12.67
C GLN A 107 9.02 5.63 -12.55
N TYR A 108 9.84 5.02 -11.72
CA TYR A 108 9.87 3.60 -11.42
C TYR A 108 9.69 3.41 -9.92
N ASP A 109 8.69 2.63 -9.53
CA ASP A 109 8.34 2.38 -8.13
C ASP A 109 8.86 1.01 -7.70
N TYR A 110 10.01 0.97 -7.03
CA TYR A 110 10.65 -0.23 -6.54
C TYR A 110 10.24 -0.56 -5.11
N ARG A 111 9.90 -1.82 -4.88
CA ARG A 111 9.48 -2.38 -3.58
C ARG A 111 10.48 -3.43 -3.14
N PHE A 112 10.92 -3.30 -1.90
CA PHE A 112 11.80 -4.25 -1.24
C PHE A 112 11.07 -4.85 -0.04
N GLY A 113 11.28 -6.15 0.17
CA GLY A 113 10.99 -6.80 1.45
C GLY A 113 12.23 -6.79 2.34
N ALA A 114 12.45 -7.91 3.05
CA ALA A 114 13.62 -8.08 3.90
C ALA A 114 14.95 -8.20 3.12
N SER A 115 14.91 -8.68 1.87
CA SER A 115 16.09 -8.82 1.01
C SER A 115 16.29 -7.62 0.08
N ASP A 116 17.49 -7.52 -0.51
CA ASP A 116 17.84 -6.46 -1.47
C ASP A 116 17.35 -6.74 -2.89
N HIS A 117 16.39 -7.66 -3.08
CA HIS A 117 15.80 -7.94 -4.38
C HIS A 117 14.67 -6.93 -4.71
N PRO A 118 14.86 -6.07 -5.73
CA PRO A 118 13.84 -5.09 -6.09
C PRO A 118 12.67 -5.76 -6.81
N ARG A 119 11.45 -5.39 -6.44
CA ARG A 119 10.25 -5.61 -7.27
C ARG A 119 9.76 -4.30 -7.84
N LEU A 120 9.78 -4.18 -9.16
CA LEU A 120 9.16 -3.06 -9.85
C LEU A 120 7.63 -3.18 -9.76
N CYS A 121 6.99 -2.22 -9.10
CA CYS A 121 5.55 -2.13 -9.03
C CYS A 121 4.99 -1.46 -10.28
N VAL A 122 4.54 -2.28 -11.23
CA VAL A 122 3.69 -1.81 -12.33
C VAL A 122 2.26 -1.82 -11.84
N ARG A 123 1.72 -0.65 -11.46
CA ARG A 123 0.26 -0.54 -11.36
C ARG A 123 -0.27 -0.88 -12.74
N ALA A 124 -1.10 -1.93 -12.85
CA ALA A 124 -1.80 -2.24 -14.09
C ALA A 124 -2.38 -0.93 -14.59
N ALA A 125 -1.88 -0.44 -15.73
CA ALA A 125 -2.36 0.79 -16.33
C ALA A 125 -3.86 0.59 -16.44
N GLY A 126 -4.61 1.33 -15.60
CA GLY A 126 -6.03 1.12 -15.46
C GLY A 126 -6.63 1.11 -16.86
N VAL A 127 -7.53 0.16 -17.10
CA VAL A 127 -8.35 0.05 -18.31
C VAL A 127 -9.17 1.34 -18.45
N ARG A 128 -8.51 2.44 -18.82
CA ARG A 128 -9.11 3.71 -19.18
C ARG A 128 -9.54 3.56 -20.62
N GLY A 129 -10.70 2.96 -20.85
CA GLY A 129 -11.40 3.15 -22.12
C GLY A 129 -12.03 1.94 -22.81
N ILE A 130 -12.56 0.94 -22.10
CA ILE A 130 -13.58 0.09 -22.74
C ILE A 130 -14.93 0.82 -22.61
N ARG A 131 -15.22 1.73 -23.53
CA ARG A 131 -16.62 2.06 -23.85
C ARG A 131 -17.14 0.93 -24.73
N VAL A 132 -17.90 0.01 -24.15
CA VAL A 132 -18.74 -0.91 -24.91
C VAL A 132 -19.78 -0.05 -25.63
N ARG A 133 -19.80 -0.14 -26.96
CA ARG A 133 -20.81 0.50 -27.81
C ARG A 133 -22.14 -0.20 -27.66
#